data_AF-A0A519N6Q7-F1
#
_entry.id   AF-A0A519N6Q7-F1
#
_cell.length_a   1.000
_cell.length_b   1.000
_cell.length_c   1.000
_cell.angle_alpha   90.00
_cell.angle_beta   90.00
_cell.angle_gamma   90.00
#
_symmetry.space_group_name_H-M   'P 1'
#
loop_
_entity.id
_entity.type
_entity.pdbx_description
1 polymer ?
#
loop_
_entity_poly.entity_id
_entity_poly.type
_entity_poly.pdbx_seq_one_letter_code
_entity_poly.pdbx_strand_id
1 'polypeptide(L)'
;MNEIAKYLKVNPDKMYLRLTLLFFAGWLFFKGPARWFLSGKFENVDHLLGVAPNFFAATALVLWVTYATSAKSLVSFVCVILILSLGEFVQTFMSTQTADVMDILASFCGGFLGLGIVEARRFWVAKRSERPRGI
;
A
#
# COMPACT_ATOMS: atom_id res chain seq x y z
N MET A 1 -25.74 -16.25 -6.40
CA MET A 1 -24.47 -16.16 -5.64
C MET A 1 -23.23 -16.60 -6.42
N ASN A 2 -23.30 -17.58 -7.34
CA ASN A 2 -22.12 -18.07 -8.07
C ASN A 2 -21.52 -17.11 -9.14
N GLU A 3 -22.32 -16.24 -9.75
CA GLU A 3 -21.80 -15.30 -10.78
C GLU A 3 -20.88 -14.24 -10.18
N ILE A 4 -21.19 -13.68 -9.00
CA ILE A 4 -20.34 -12.66 -8.34
C ILE A 4 -18.97 -13.25 -7.95
N ALA A 5 -18.95 -14.51 -7.47
CA ALA A 5 -17.72 -15.22 -7.14
C ALA A 5 -16.84 -15.50 -8.37
N LYS A 6 -17.44 -15.62 -9.56
CA LYS A 6 -16.71 -15.81 -10.83
C LYS A 6 -15.95 -14.56 -11.27
N TYR A 7 -16.48 -13.37 -10.97
CA TYR A 7 -15.85 -12.09 -11.28
C TYR A 7 -14.85 -11.64 -10.21
N LEU A 8 -15.06 -12.07 -8.97
CA LEU A 8 -14.11 -11.90 -7.88
C LEU A 8 -13.03 -12.98 -7.97
N LYS A 9 -12.12 -12.86 -8.95
CA LYS A 9 -10.81 -13.54 -8.93
C LYS A 9 -9.94 -12.97 -7.82
N VAL A 10 -10.39 -13.17 -6.58
CA VAL A 10 -9.64 -12.82 -5.38
C VAL A 10 -8.49 -13.80 -5.27
N ASN A 11 -7.30 -13.26 -5.07
CA ASN A 11 -6.12 -14.08 -4.88
C ASN A 11 -6.31 -14.94 -3.62
N PRO A 12 -6.14 -16.28 -3.69
CA PRO A 12 -6.37 -17.15 -2.52
C PRO A 12 -5.40 -16.86 -1.38
N ASP A 13 -4.32 -16.12 -1.63
CA ASP A 13 -3.34 -15.76 -0.63
C ASP A 13 -3.84 -14.69 0.34
N LYS A 14 -4.37 -15.15 1.47
CA LYS A 14 -4.82 -14.30 2.58
C LYS A 14 -3.68 -13.48 3.23
N MET A 15 -2.41 -13.76 2.92
CA MET A 15 -1.29 -12.97 3.43
C MET A 15 -1.38 -11.52 2.97
N TYR A 16 -1.73 -11.27 1.70
CA TYR A 16 -1.85 -9.92 1.17
C TYR A 16 -2.92 -9.13 1.93
N LEU A 17 -4.08 -9.74 2.18
CA LEU A 17 -5.14 -9.12 2.99
C LEU A 17 -4.67 -8.79 4.41
N ARG A 18 -4.00 -9.71 5.09
CA ARG A 18 -3.48 -9.47 6.46
C ARG A 18 -2.48 -8.31 6.49
N LEU A 19 -1.57 -8.26 5.53
CA LEU A 19 -0.59 -7.19 5.42
C LEU A 19 -1.26 -5.87 5.05
N THR A 20 -2.22 -5.86 4.11
CA THR A 20 -3.04 -4.68 3.82
C THR A 20 -3.67 -4.12 5.10
N LEU A 21 -4.30 -4.96 5.92
CA LEU A 21 -4.90 -4.51 7.19
C LEU A 21 -3.85 -3.96 8.17
N LEU A 22 -2.66 -4.57 8.23
CA LEU A 22 -1.57 -4.08 9.07
C LEU A 22 -1.07 -2.69 8.62
N PHE A 23 -0.79 -2.52 7.33
CA PHE A 23 -0.35 -1.23 6.78
C PHE A 23 -1.46 -0.17 6.85
N PHE A 24 -2.72 -0.56 6.70
CA PHE A 24 -3.87 0.33 6.90
C PHE A 24 -4.01 0.77 8.36
N ALA A 25 -3.77 -0.12 9.33
CA ALA A 25 -3.71 0.25 10.74
C ALA A 25 -2.55 1.24 11.01
N GLY A 26 -1.40 1.03 10.36
CA GLY A 26 -0.29 1.99 10.37
C GLY A 26 -0.73 3.36 9.83
N TRP A 27 -1.39 3.39 8.67
CA TRP A 27 -1.93 4.63 8.09
C TRP A 27 -2.87 5.36 9.07
N LEU A 28 -3.82 4.65 9.69
CA LEU A 28 -4.72 5.22 10.70
C LEU A 28 -3.97 5.76 11.91
N PHE A 29 -2.95 5.02 12.38
CA PHE A 29 -2.14 5.43 13.52
C PHE A 29 -1.40 6.76 13.24
N PHE A 30 -0.78 6.88 12.06
CA PHE A 30 -0.04 8.09 11.65
C PHE A 30 -0.96 9.27 11.31
N LYS A 31 -2.14 9.04 10.72
CA LYS A 31 -3.11 10.11 10.47
C LYS A 31 -3.83 10.59 11.73
N GLY A 32 -4.04 9.73 12.71
CA GLY A 32 -4.80 10.05 13.94
C GLY A 32 -3.91 10.15 15.18
N PRO A 33 -3.81 9.07 15.99
CA PRO A 33 -3.16 9.11 17.30
C PRO A 33 -1.76 9.72 17.30
N ALA A 34 -0.86 9.24 16.44
CA ALA A 34 0.53 9.69 16.44
C ALA A 34 0.62 11.20 16.15
N ARG A 35 -0.17 11.69 15.18
CA ARG A 35 -0.23 13.11 14.86
C ARG A 35 -0.79 13.93 16.02
N TRP A 36 -1.83 13.45 16.70
CA TRP A 36 -2.39 14.15 17.85
C TRP A 36 -1.41 14.24 19.04
N PHE A 37 -0.69 13.16 19.34
CA PHE A 37 0.20 13.10 20.52
C PHE A 37 1.56 13.78 20.33
N LEU A 38 2.07 13.79 19.10
CA LEU A 38 3.45 14.19 18.80
C LEU A 38 3.55 15.51 18.04
N SER A 39 2.47 16.02 17.46
CA SER A 39 2.54 17.26 16.69
C SER A 39 2.87 18.46 17.55
N GLY A 40 3.73 19.36 17.04
CA GLY A 40 4.17 20.56 17.73
C GLY A 40 5.21 20.34 18.83
N LYS A 41 5.69 19.09 19.03
CA LYS A 41 6.77 18.80 19.99
C LYS A 41 8.16 18.85 19.36
N PHE A 42 8.28 18.45 18.09
CA PHE A 42 9.56 18.39 17.36
C PHE A 42 9.33 18.61 15.86
N GLU A 43 10.07 19.54 15.27
CA GLU A 43 9.94 19.92 13.84
C GLU A 43 10.14 18.73 12.89
N ASN A 44 11.15 17.89 13.15
CA ASN A 44 11.41 16.68 12.37
C ASN A 44 10.29 15.63 12.46
N VAL A 45 9.54 15.61 13.58
CA VAL A 45 8.47 14.64 13.78
C VAL A 45 7.21 15.08 13.03
N ASP A 46 6.93 16.38 12.96
CA ASP A 46 5.80 16.89 12.18
C ASP A 46 5.96 16.55 10.68
N HIS A 47 7.17 16.67 10.15
CA HIS A 47 7.45 16.28 8.77
C HIS A 47 7.26 14.77 8.54
N LEU A 48 7.76 13.93 9.45
CA LEU A 48 7.57 12.48 9.39
C LEU A 48 6.09 12.09 9.46
N LEU A 49 5.32 12.73 10.34
CA LEU A 49 3.88 12.51 10.50
C LEU A 49 3.06 12.97 9.29
N GLY A 50 3.56 13.96 8.53
CA GLY A 50 3.00 14.38 7.25
C GLY A 50 3.15 13.31 6.18
N VAL A 51 4.36 12.76 6.07
CA VAL A 51 4.80 11.91 4.95
C VAL A 51 4.51 10.42 5.15
N ALA A 52 4.63 9.93 6.39
CA ALA A 52 4.46 8.51 6.72
C ALA A 52 3.10 7.92 6.26
N PRO A 53 1.94 8.60 6.40
CA PRO A 53 0.69 8.09 5.87
C PRO A 53 0.76 7.66 4.41
N ASN A 54 1.38 8.45 3.53
CA ASN A 54 1.43 8.14 2.10
C ASN A 54 2.25 6.87 1.81
N PHE A 55 3.33 6.66 2.57
CA PHE A 55 4.07 5.40 2.55
C PHE A 55 3.19 4.19 2.92
N PHE A 56 2.49 4.25 4.06
CA PHE A 56 1.63 3.15 4.53
C PHE A 56 0.45 2.90 3.58
N ALA A 57 -0.15 3.97 3.06
CA ALA A 57 -1.26 3.90 2.11
C ALA A 57 -0.83 3.22 0.80
N ALA A 58 0.31 3.62 0.23
CA ALA A 58 0.84 3.03 -0.99
C ALA A 58 1.10 1.52 -0.84
N THR A 59 1.77 1.10 0.24
CA THR A 59 2.00 -0.34 0.49
C THR A 59 0.69 -1.09 0.65
N ALA A 60 -0.25 -0.57 1.45
CA ALA A 60 -1.55 -1.21 1.69
C ALA A 60 -2.34 -1.38 0.39
N LEU A 61 -2.37 -0.33 -0.46
CA LEU A 61 -3.10 -0.31 -1.72
C LEU A 61 -2.48 -1.26 -2.75
N VAL A 62 -1.16 -1.34 -2.87
CA VAL A 62 -0.52 -2.29 -3.81
C VAL A 62 -0.90 -3.73 -3.45
N LEU A 63 -0.82 -4.06 -2.15
CA LEU A 63 -1.19 -5.38 -1.65
C LEU A 63 -2.70 -5.65 -1.85
N TRP A 64 -3.54 -4.65 -1.60
CA TRP A 64 -4.98 -4.75 -1.78
C TRP A 64 -5.36 -4.97 -3.24
N VAL A 65 -4.86 -4.14 -4.16
CA VAL A 65 -5.14 -4.26 -5.60
C VAL A 65 -4.66 -5.61 -6.11
N THR A 66 -3.46 -6.05 -5.71
CA THR A 66 -2.94 -7.38 -6.06
C THR A 66 -3.85 -8.51 -5.56
N TYR A 67 -4.36 -8.38 -4.33
CA TYR A 67 -5.29 -9.35 -3.73
C TYR A 67 -6.66 -9.36 -4.41
N ALA A 68 -7.27 -8.20 -4.59
CA ALA A 68 -8.65 -8.05 -5.06
C ALA A 68 -8.82 -8.32 -6.55
N THR A 69 -7.82 -7.96 -7.36
CA THR A 69 -7.91 -8.04 -8.84
C THR A 69 -7.06 -9.16 -9.45
N SER A 70 -6.21 -9.82 -8.67
CA SER A 70 -5.19 -10.75 -9.17
C SER A 70 -4.31 -10.16 -10.29
N ALA A 71 -4.17 -8.83 -10.35
CA ALA A 71 -3.38 -8.16 -11.37
C ALA A 71 -1.87 -8.49 -11.27
N LYS A 72 -1.16 -8.21 -12.35
CA LYS A 72 0.31 -8.17 -12.31
C LYS A 72 0.74 -7.13 -11.26
N SER A 73 1.83 -7.45 -10.58
CA SER A 73 2.37 -6.66 -9.46
C SER A 73 2.78 -5.26 -9.91
N LEU A 74 3.48 -5.17 -11.05
CA LEU A 74 3.86 -3.90 -11.66
C LEU A 74 2.63 -3.05 -12.06
N VAL A 75 1.56 -3.67 -12.56
CA VAL A 75 0.31 -2.97 -12.89
C VAL A 75 -0.33 -2.42 -11.61
N SER A 76 -0.39 -3.23 -10.56
CA SER A 76 -0.91 -2.79 -9.25
C SER A 76 -0.10 -1.61 -8.70
N PHE A 77 1.23 -1.68 -8.78
CA PHE A 77 2.13 -0.59 -8.41
C PHE A 77 1.84 0.69 -9.20
N VAL A 78 1.87 0.63 -10.54
CA VAL A 78 1.63 1.81 -11.39
C VAL A 78 0.26 2.42 -11.13
N CYS A 79 -0.80 1.61 -11.04
CA CYS A 79 -2.14 2.10 -10.74
C CYS A 79 -2.20 2.83 -9.39
N VAL A 80 -1.56 2.30 -8.35
CA VAL A 80 -1.56 2.92 -7.02
C VAL A 80 -0.78 4.23 -7.01
N ILE A 81 0.40 4.27 -7.65
CA ILE A 81 1.17 5.51 -7.76
C ILE A 81 0.37 6.57 -8.52
N LEU A 82 -0.30 6.20 -9.62
CA LEU A 82 -1.16 7.15 -10.36
C LEU A 82 -2.31 7.68 -9.50
N ILE A 83 -2.98 6.80 -8.72
CA ILE A 83 -4.07 7.21 -7.83
C ILE A 83 -3.57 8.19 -6.75
N LEU A 84 -2.44 7.88 -6.11
CA LEU A 84 -1.90 8.73 -5.04
C LEU A 84 -1.38 10.06 -5.59
N SER A 85 -0.63 10.04 -6.70
CA SER A 85 -0.17 11.26 -7.36
C SER A 85 -1.31 12.13 -7.86
N LEU A 86 -2.41 11.53 -8.35
CA LEU A 86 -3.62 12.28 -8.72
C LEU A 86 -4.28 12.91 -7.48
N GLY A 87 -4.29 12.19 -6.36
CA GLY A 87 -4.75 12.73 -5.07
C GLY A 87 -3.96 13.97 -4.66
N GLU A 88 -2.62 13.92 -4.73
CA GLU A 88 -1.75 15.05 -4.47
C GLU A 88 -1.98 16.21 -5.46
N PHE A 89 -2.15 15.90 -6.75
CA PHE A 89 -2.50 16.90 -7.75
C PHE A 89 -3.83 17.59 -7.42
N VAL A 90 -4.86 16.87 -7.02
CA VAL A 90 -6.14 17.45 -6.59
C VAL A 90 -5.99 18.34 -5.35
N GLN A 91 -5.12 17.97 -4.40
CA GLN A 91 -4.84 18.79 -3.22
C GLN A 91 -4.25 20.17 -3.55
N THR A 92 -3.53 20.32 -4.67
CA THR A 92 -3.01 21.63 -5.10
C THR A 92 -4.10 22.67 -5.36
N PHE A 93 -5.33 22.23 -5.63
CA PHE A 93 -6.48 23.11 -5.85
C PHE A 93 -7.27 23.41 -4.58
N MET A 94 -6.89 22.82 -3.44
CA MET A 94 -7.56 23.03 -2.16
C MET A 94 -6.80 24.06 -1.33
N SER A 95 -7.45 25.16 -0.96
CA SER A 95 -6.82 26.28 -0.24
C SER A 95 -6.24 25.95 1.14
N THR A 96 -6.59 24.79 1.71
CA THR A 96 -6.16 24.35 3.03
C THR A 96 -5.14 23.19 2.98
N GLN A 97 -4.83 22.68 1.79
CA GLN A 97 -3.88 21.58 1.61
C GLN A 97 -2.68 22.05 0.81
N THR A 98 -1.52 21.47 1.09
CA THR A 98 -0.28 21.74 0.36
C THR A 98 0.20 20.41 -0.18
N ALA A 99 0.34 20.31 -1.50
CA ALA A 99 0.96 19.13 -2.10
C ALA A 99 2.47 19.17 -1.79
N ASP A 100 2.98 18.06 -1.25
CA ASP A 100 4.40 17.91 -0.93
C ASP A 100 5.04 16.87 -1.85
N VAL A 101 6.18 17.22 -2.45
CA VAL A 101 6.97 16.27 -3.25
C VAL A 101 7.39 15.07 -2.40
N MET A 102 7.57 15.26 -1.09
CA MET A 102 7.90 14.19 -0.16
C MET A 102 6.78 13.17 -0.03
N ASP A 103 5.51 13.57 -0.19
CA ASP A 103 4.36 12.67 -0.18
C ASP A 103 4.34 11.75 -1.40
N ILE A 104 4.73 12.28 -2.55
CA ILE A 104 4.90 11.50 -3.78
C ILE A 104 6.06 10.51 -3.59
N LEU A 105 7.22 10.96 -3.11
CA LEU A 105 8.38 10.08 -2.87
C LEU A 105 8.06 8.97 -1.87
N ALA A 106 7.33 9.28 -0.79
CA ALA A 106 6.89 8.29 0.19
C ALA A 106 5.92 7.28 -0.43
N SER A 107 5.02 7.72 -1.30
CA SER A 107 4.14 6.83 -2.07
C SER A 107 4.95 5.87 -2.95
N PHE A 108 6.00 6.36 -3.62
CA PHE A 108 6.92 5.51 -4.38
C PHE A 108 7.62 4.49 -3.48
N CYS A 109 8.22 4.93 -2.36
CA CYS A 109 8.90 4.04 -1.42
C CYS A 109 7.97 2.95 -0.85
N GLY A 110 6.75 3.34 -0.44
CA GLY A 110 5.75 2.41 0.07
C GLY A 110 5.25 1.45 -1.02
N GLY A 111 5.08 1.96 -2.24
CA GLY A 111 4.72 1.16 -3.41
C GLY A 111 5.79 0.13 -3.76
N PHE A 112 7.08 0.51 -3.72
CA PHE A 112 8.20 -0.40 -3.95
C PHE A 112 8.28 -1.49 -2.88
N LEU A 113 8.04 -1.15 -1.61
CA LEU A 113 7.93 -2.15 -0.55
C LEU A 113 6.79 -3.15 -0.84
N GLY A 114 5.60 -2.65 -1.21
CA GLY A 114 4.46 -3.48 -1.58
C GLY A 114 4.78 -4.40 -2.76
N LEU A 115 5.41 -3.86 -3.81
CA LEU A 115 5.86 -4.60 -4.98
C LEU A 115 6.86 -5.71 -4.58
N GLY A 116 7.85 -5.39 -3.76
CA GLY A 116 8.84 -6.33 -3.26
C GLY A 116 8.22 -7.47 -2.45
N ILE A 117 7.24 -7.17 -1.59
CA ILE A 117 6.48 -8.19 -0.83
C ILE A 117 5.76 -9.15 -1.79
N VAL A 118 5.10 -8.62 -2.83
CA VAL A 118 4.37 -9.44 -3.81
C VAL A 118 5.32 -10.33 -4.60
N GLU A 119 6.43 -9.79 -5.12
CA GLU A 119 7.40 -10.55 -5.91
C GLU A 119 8.11 -11.61 -5.07
N ALA A 120 8.56 -11.26 -3.86
CA ALA A 120 9.14 -12.21 -2.93
C ALA A 120 8.16 -13.36 -2.66
N ARG A 121 6.88 -13.04 -2.41
CA ARG A 121 5.86 -14.06 -2.15
C ARG A 121 5.65 -14.99 -3.33
N ARG A 122 5.53 -14.46 -4.54
CA ARG A 122 5.39 -15.26 -5.77
C ARG A 122 6.57 -16.20 -5.97
N PHE A 123 7.79 -15.71 -5.77
CA PHE A 123 9.00 -16.51 -5.83
C PHE A 123 8.98 -17.67 -4.83
N TRP A 124 8.63 -17.40 -3.57
CA TRP A 124 8.55 -18.43 -2.53
C TRP A 124 7.47 -19.50 -2.82
N VAL A 125 6.32 -19.09 -3.38
CA VAL A 125 5.25 -20.02 -3.76
C VAL A 125 5.69 -20.91 -4.91
N ALA A 126 6.32 -20.35 -5.96
CA ALA A 126 6.85 -21.10 -7.09
C ALA A 126 7.90 -22.15 -6.65
N LYS A 127 8.85 -21.73 -5.79
CA LYS A 127 9.86 -22.62 -5.23
C LYS A 127 9.28 -23.75 -4.37
N ARG A 128 8.11 -23.53 -3.75
CA ARG A 128 7.43 -24.57 -2.94
C ARG A 128 6.71 -25.61 -3.80
N SER A 129 6.19 -25.22 -4.96
CA SER A 129 5.57 -26.16 -5.90
C SER A 129 6.56 -27.10 -6.58
N GLU A 130 7.83 -26.70 -6.67
CA GLU A 130 8.91 -27.51 -7.30
C GLU A 130 9.53 -28.55 -6.36
N ARG A 131 9.27 -28.50 -5.05
CA ARG A 131 9.81 -29.51 -4.13
C ARG A 131 9.12 -30.85 -4.38
N PRO A 132 9.87 -31.94 -4.64
CA PRO A 132 9.27 -33.26 -4.78
C PRO A 132 8.50 -33.57 -3.50
N ARG A 133 7.21 -33.91 -3.64
CA ARG A 133 6.42 -34.44 -2.54
C ARG A 133 7.04 -35.81 -2.25
N GLY A 134 7.82 -35.89 -1.18
CA GLY A 134 8.39 -37.17 -0.73
C GLY A 134 7.30 -38.22 -0.70
N ILE A 135 7.58 -39.34 -1.38
CA ILE A 135 6.81 -40.58 -1.37
C ILE A 135 6.81 -41.13 0.06
#